data_AF-A0AAV6KC44-F1
#
_entry.id   AF-A0AAV6KC44-F1
#
_cell.length_a   1.000
_cell.length_b   1.000
_cell.length_c   1.000
_cell.angle_alpha   90.00
_cell.angle_beta   90.00
_cell.angle_gamma   90.00
#
_symmetry.space_group_name_H-M   'P 1'
#
loop_
_entity.id
_entity.type
_entity.pdbx_description
1 polymer ?
#
loop_
_entity_poly.entity_id
_entity_poly.type
_entity_poly.pdbx_seq_one_letter_code
_entity_poly.pdbx_strand_id
1 'polypeptide(L)'
;MVKEDRRRRSSLKAATMQPRRSSLCCDEGDDGVLDFLETRMGRIAPNLSAIVGSAVAAKLIVTAGGLSALANMPSCAVRLLGAKEINLAGFSTTTASRFRMGYIEQTEIFQTTPLL
;
A
#
# COMPACT_ATOMS: atom_id res chain seq x y z
N MET A 1 23.42 -10.45 -39.15
CA MET A 1 23.83 -11.05 -37.86
C MET A 1 23.50 -10.04 -36.77
N VAL A 2 22.51 -10.39 -35.97
CA VAL A 2 21.78 -9.54 -35.03
C VAL A 2 22.61 -9.28 -33.77
N LYS A 3 23.37 -8.19 -33.73
CA LYS A 3 24.09 -7.75 -32.53
C LYS A 3 24.22 -6.23 -32.58
N GLU A 4 23.20 -5.52 -32.14
CA GLU A 4 23.36 -4.33 -31.28
C GLU A 4 22.00 -3.79 -30.77
N ASP A 5 20.98 -4.63 -30.62
CA ASP A 5 19.70 -4.26 -29.98
C ASP A 5 19.75 -4.47 -28.46
N ARG A 6 20.86 -4.03 -27.84
CA ARG A 6 21.05 -4.08 -26.38
C ARG A 6 21.30 -2.70 -25.76
N ARG A 7 21.39 -1.65 -26.58
CA ARG A 7 21.52 -0.25 -26.14
C ARG A 7 20.16 0.44 -25.92
N ARG A 8 19.05 -0.28 -26.15
CA ARG A 8 17.69 0.13 -25.73
C ARG A 8 17.30 -0.37 -24.34
N ARG A 9 18.27 -0.86 -23.55
CA ARG A 9 18.20 -0.91 -22.08
C ARG A 9 18.58 0.44 -21.45
N SER A 10 18.34 1.53 -22.17
CA SER A 10 17.75 2.74 -21.59
C SER A 10 16.35 2.48 -21.00
N SER A 11 15.76 1.32 -21.31
CA SER A 11 14.54 0.80 -20.69
C SER A 11 14.74 0.58 -19.19
N LEU A 12 13.93 1.32 -18.44
CA LEU A 12 13.74 1.22 -17.00
C LEU A 12 14.99 1.56 -16.22
N LYS A 13 15.26 2.87 -16.21
CA LYS A 13 15.55 3.63 -14.98
C LYS A 13 15.66 2.67 -13.80
N ALA A 14 16.87 2.52 -13.30
CA ALA A 14 17.11 2.23 -11.92
C ALA A 14 16.21 3.15 -11.08
N ALA A 15 14.96 2.73 -10.88
CA ALA A 15 14.15 3.05 -9.73
C ALA A 15 14.86 2.33 -8.58
N THR A 16 16.05 2.81 -8.29
CA THR A 16 16.54 3.02 -6.94
C THR A 16 15.39 3.69 -6.23
N MET A 17 14.47 2.86 -5.76
CA MET A 17 13.53 3.21 -4.73
C MET A 17 14.43 3.33 -3.52
N GLN A 18 15.05 4.51 -3.41
CA GLN A 18 15.58 4.97 -2.16
C GLN A 18 14.49 4.68 -1.13
N PRO A 19 14.82 4.15 0.05
CA PRO A 19 13.87 4.18 1.13
C PRO A 19 13.51 5.65 1.26
N ARG A 20 12.26 6.03 0.92
CA ARG A 20 11.76 7.35 1.29
C ARG A 20 11.73 7.32 2.82
N ARG A 21 12.87 7.66 3.40
CA ARG A 21 13.00 8.06 4.79
C ARG A 21 12.25 9.38 4.88
N SER A 22 10.94 9.27 5.03
CA SER A 22 10.12 10.36 5.52
C SER A 22 9.25 9.76 6.61
N SER A 23 9.55 10.16 7.84
CA SER A 23 8.76 10.01 9.05
C SER A 23 8.46 8.58 9.52
N LEU A 24 9.43 7.96 10.18
CA LEU A 24 9.09 7.26 11.43
C LEU A 24 8.76 8.36 12.46
N CYS A 25 7.69 8.17 13.24
CA CYS A 25 7.18 9.05 14.30
C CYS A 25 6.12 10.07 13.84
N CYS A 26 4.86 9.60 13.74
CA CYS A 26 3.61 10.34 14.01
C CYS A 26 2.46 9.31 14.13
N ASP A 27 2.56 8.28 14.98
CA ASP A 27 1.48 7.29 15.13
C ASP A 27 0.33 7.77 16.05
N GLU A 28 0.33 9.01 16.54
CA GLU A 28 -0.66 9.56 17.49
C GLU A 28 -1.56 10.67 16.91
N GLY A 29 -1.38 11.06 15.64
CA GLY A 29 -2.11 12.19 15.03
C GLY A 29 -3.24 11.81 14.07
N ASP A 30 -3.30 10.54 13.65
CA ASP A 30 -4.16 10.13 12.53
C ASP A 30 -5.57 9.69 12.98
N ASP A 31 -5.80 9.40 14.26
CA ASP A 31 -7.08 8.86 14.74
C ASP A 31 -8.25 9.83 14.49
N GLY A 32 -8.06 11.12 14.76
CA GLY A 32 -9.08 12.15 14.50
C GLY A 32 -9.33 12.39 13.00
N VAL A 33 -8.30 12.20 12.17
CA VAL A 33 -8.43 12.32 10.71
C VAL A 33 -9.12 11.08 10.13
N LEU A 34 -8.82 9.90 10.66
CA LEU A 34 -9.44 8.64 10.25
C LEU A 34 -10.94 8.65 10.53
N ASP A 35 -11.38 9.06 11.71
CA ASP A 35 -12.81 9.13 12.06
C ASP A 35 -13.57 10.16 11.19
N PHE A 36 -12.94 11.31 10.96
CA PHE A 36 -13.47 12.34 10.06
C PHE A 36 -13.61 11.83 8.61
N LEU A 37 -12.58 11.14 8.11
CA LEU A 37 -12.58 10.58 6.77
C LEU A 37 -13.55 9.42 6.66
N GLU A 38 -13.65 8.54 7.65
CA GLU A 38 -14.57 7.40 7.65
C GLU A 38 -16.02 7.87 7.54
N THR A 39 -16.42 8.86 8.34
CA THR A 39 -17.76 9.45 8.31
C THR A 39 -18.07 10.17 6.98
N ARG A 40 -17.04 10.71 6.31
CA ARG A 40 -17.20 11.51 5.08
C ARG A 40 -16.72 10.81 3.80
N MET A 41 -16.27 9.57 3.87
CA MET A 41 -15.63 8.87 2.75
C MET A 41 -16.57 8.73 1.56
N GLY A 42 -17.87 8.53 1.83
CA GLY A 42 -18.90 8.45 0.79
C GLY A 42 -19.04 9.71 -0.06
N ARG A 43 -18.60 10.88 0.43
CA ARG A 43 -18.59 12.14 -0.35
C ARG A 43 -17.22 12.44 -0.96
N ILE A 44 -16.14 11.99 -0.32
CA ILE A 44 -14.76 12.26 -0.75
C ILE A 44 -14.34 11.29 -1.88
N ALA A 45 -14.58 10.00 -1.69
CA ALA A 45 -14.17 8.95 -2.62
C ALA A 45 -15.21 7.80 -2.64
N PRO A 46 -16.38 8.00 -3.26
CA PRO A 46 -17.46 7.01 -3.29
C PRO A 46 -17.04 5.70 -3.96
N ASN A 47 -16.26 5.79 -5.04
CA ASN A 47 -15.78 4.61 -5.77
C ASN A 47 -14.80 3.78 -4.94
N LEU A 48 -13.92 4.46 -4.20
CA LEU A 48 -12.93 3.79 -3.35
C LEU A 48 -13.65 3.12 -2.17
N SER A 49 -14.56 3.85 -1.51
CA SER A 49 -15.36 3.34 -0.40
C SER A 49 -16.20 2.12 -0.78
N ALA A 50 -16.75 2.09 -2.00
CA ALA A 50 -17.57 0.97 -2.46
C ALA A 50 -16.77 -0.33 -2.68
N ILE A 51 -15.48 -0.22 -3.00
CA ILE A 51 -14.63 -1.39 -3.28
C ILE A 51 -13.98 -1.90 -1.99
N VAL A 52 -13.30 -1.05 -1.22
CA VAL A 52 -12.52 -1.51 -0.05
C VAL A 52 -13.19 -1.22 1.29
N GLY A 53 -14.28 -0.46 1.31
CA GLY A 53 -14.94 0.01 2.54
C GLY A 53 -14.38 1.34 3.05
N SER A 54 -15.18 2.07 3.84
CA SER A 54 -14.85 3.41 4.35
C SER A 54 -13.63 3.41 5.27
N ALA A 55 -13.55 2.45 6.20
CA ALA A 55 -12.46 2.34 7.17
C ALA A 55 -11.11 2.07 6.50
N VAL A 56 -11.06 1.14 5.54
CA VAL A 56 -9.84 0.80 4.80
C VAL A 56 -9.44 1.92 3.84
N ALA A 57 -10.42 2.55 3.17
CA ALA A 57 -10.17 3.70 2.30
C ALA A 57 -9.55 4.88 3.06
N ALA A 58 -10.02 5.16 4.28
CA ALA A 58 -9.48 6.23 5.13
C ALA A 58 -8.00 5.97 5.45
N LYS A 59 -7.66 4.75 5.89
CA LYS A 59 -6.28 4.32 6.18
C LYS A 59 -5.37 4.43 4.94
N LEU A 60 -5.86 4.03 3.77
CA LEU A 60 -5.10 4.15 2.52
C LEU A 60 -4.82 5.60 2.14
N ILE A 61 -5.81 6.49 2.27
CA ILE A 61 -5.65 7.91 1.93
C ILE A 61 -4.70 8.61 2.90
N VAL A 62 -4.83 8.33 4.20
CA VAL A 62 -3.95 8.89 5.25
C VAL A 62 -2.51 8.44 5.04
N THR A 63 -2.28 7.13 4.91
CA THR A 63 -0.92 6.59 4.70
C THR A 63 -0.31 6.96 3.36
N ALA A 64 -1.12 7.18 2.32
CA ALA A 64 -0.65 7.68 1.04
C ALA A 64 -0.35 9.20 1.03
N GLY A 65 -0.85 9.96 2.01
CA GLY A 65 -0.75 11.42 2.04
C GLY A 65 -1.74 12.12 1.11
N GLY A 66 -2.90 11.52 0.85
CA GLY A 66 -3.99 12.10 0.06
C GLY A 66 -4.38 11.31 -1.19
N LEU A 67 -5.54 11.66 -1.77
CA LEU A 67 -6.14 10.93 -2.89
C LEU A 67 -5.33 11.04 -4.19
N SER A 68 -4.70 12.19 -4.44
CA SER A 68 -3.85 12.39 -5.63
C SER A 68 -2.55 11.58 -5.54
N ALA A 69 -1.96 11.48 -4.35
CA ALA A 69 -0.80 10.64 -4.13
C ALA A 69 -1.16 9.16 -4.31
N LEU A 70 -2.30 8.72 -3.75
CA LEU A 70 -2.81 7.36 -3.92
C LEU A 70 -3.09 7.02 -5.40
N ALA A 71 -3.67 7.93 -6.17
CA ALA A 71 -3.95 7.72 -7.61
C ALA A 71 -2.68 7.59 -8.47
N ASN A 72 -1.57 8.21 -8.03
CA ASN A 72 -0.28 8.11 -8.72
C ASN A 72 0.55 6.88 -8.29
N MET A 73 0.14 6.16 -7.23
CA MET A 73 0.84 4.96 -6.80
C MET A 73 0.54 3.76 -7.73
N PRO A 74 1.55 2.93 -8.05
CA PRO A 74 1.31 1.69 -8.76
C PRO A 74 0.61 0.67 -7.87
N SER A 75 -0.18 -0.23 -8.46
CA SER A 75 -0.97 -1.23 -7.74
C SER A 75 -0.18 -2.09 -6.76
N CYS A 76 1.08 -2.42 -7.10
CA CYS A 76 1.97 -3.18 -6.22
C CYS A 76 2.32 -2.40 -4.93
N ALA A 77 2.54 -1.09 -5.02
CA ALA A 77 2.80 -0.25 -3.86
C ALA A 77 1.54 -0.12 -2.99
N VAL A 78 0.37 0.08 -3.62
CA VAL A 78 -0.91 0.19 -2.90
C VAL A 78 -1.22 -1.10 -2.11
N ARG A 79 -0.90 -2.28 -2.65
CA ARG A 79 -1.04 -3.56 -1.94
C ARG A 79 -0.17 -3.66 -0.69
N LEU A 80 1.02 -3.06 -0.71
CA LEU A 80 1.98 -3.10 0.39
C LEU A 80 1.77 -1.97 1.41
N LEU A 81 0.80 -1.07 1.21
CA LEU A 81 0.47 -0.03 2.18
C LEU A 81 -0.05 -0.65 3.48
N GLY A 82 0.50 -0.20 4.61
CA GLY A 82 0.20 -0.77 5.93
C GLY A 82 0.89 -2.09 6.24
N ALA A 83 1.69 -2.65 5.32
CA ALA A 83 2.47 -3.84 5.60
C ALA A 83 3.58 -3.51 6.60
N LYS A 84 3.39 -3.89 7.86
CA LYS A 84 4.42 -3.78 8.89
C LYS A 84 5.40 -4.94 8.73
N GLU A 85 6.67 -4.62 8.51
CA GLU A 85 7.75 -5.60 8.56
C GLU A 85 7.85 -6.14 9.99
N ILE A 86 7.32 -7.33 10.23
CA ILE A 86 7.46 -8.01 11.52
C ILE A 86 8.82 -8.73 11.50
N ASN A 87 9.85 -8.03 11.95
CA ASN A 87 11.16 -8.64 12.13
C ASN A 87 11.12 -9.51 13.41
N LEU A 88 10.77 -10.79 13.24
CA LEU A 88 10.84 -11.78 14.31
C LEU A 88 12.31 -12.06 14.61
N ALA A 89 12.90 -11.30 15.53
CA ALA A 89 14.24 -11.54 16.04
C ALA A 89 14.31 -12.94 16.68
N GLY A 90 14.82 -13.93 15.94
CA GLY A 90 15.09 -15.27 16.45
C GLY A 90 14.38 -16.45 15.76
N PHE A 91 13.53 -16.23 14.75
CA PHE A 91 12.92 -17.33 13.98
C PHE A 91 13.56 -17.40 12.58
N SER A 92 13.81 -18.62 12.06
CA SER A 92 14.50 -18.83 10.79
C SER A 92 13.96 -17.94 9.67
N THR A 93 14.86 -17.19 9.02
CA THR A 93 14.60 -16.12 8.03
C THR A 93 13.80 -16.57 6.80
N THR A 94 13.61 -17.89 6.61
CA THR A 94 12.87 -18.47 5.49
C THR A 94 11.35 -18.31 5.61
N THR A 95 10.80 -18.19 6.83
CA THR A 95 9.34 -18.20 7.04
C THR A 95 8.75 -16.81 7.32
N ALA A 96 9.57 -15.83 7.70
CA ALA A 96 9.14 -14.45 8.02
C ALA A 96 8.63 -13.65 6.80
N SER A 97 8.99 -14.05 5.58
CA SER A 97 8.66 -13.32 4.34
C SER A 97 7.18 -13.36 3.94
N ARG A 98 6.35 -14.21 4.56
CA ARG A 98 4.98 -14.50 4.10
C ARG A 98 3.85 -13.67 4.71
N PHE A 99 4.11 -12.81 5.69
CA PHE A 99 3.05 -12.03 6.35
C PHE A 99 3.10 -10.52 6.05
N ARG A 100 3.45 -10.15 4.81
CA ARG A 100 3.27 -8.77 4.33
C ARG A 100 1.79 -8.54 3.97
N MET A 101 0.94 -8.52 4.99
CA MET A 101 -0.49 -8.20 4.85
C MET A 101 -0.69 -6.69 4.91
N GLY A 102 -1.09 -6.09 3.79
CA GLY A 102 -1.44 -4.67 3.73
C GLY A 102 -2.91 -4.41 4.11
N TYR A 103 -3.33 -3.16 4.09
CA TYR A 103 -4.72 -2.80 4.44
C TYR A 103 -5.77 -3.44 3.50
N ILE A 104 -5.42 -3.71 2.25
CA ILE A 104 -6.34 -4.32 1.26
C ILE A 104 -6.71 -5.75 1.66
N GLU A 105 -5.81 -6.47 2.31
CA GLU A 105 -6.04 -7.86 2.75
C GLU A 105 -7.05 -7.93 3.92
N GLN A 106 -7.33 -6.79 4.56
CA GLN A 106 -8.35 -6.65 5.60
C GLN A 106 -9.76 -6.43 5.01
N THR A 107 -9.86 -6.24 3.69
CA THR A 107 -11.15 -5.96 3.05
C THR A 107 -12.00 -7.22 2.93
N GLU A 108 -13.31 -7.01 3.01
CA GLU A 108 -14.29 -8.08 2.91
C GLU A 108 -14.21 -8.79 1.56
N ILE A 109 -13.95 -8.05 0.48
CA ILE A 109 -13.79 -8.61 -0.87
C ILE A 109 -12.69 -9.68 -0.88
N PHE A 110 -11.55 -9.41 -0.22
CA PHE A 110 -10.44 -10.35 -0.19
C PHE A 110 -10.75 -11.59 0.66
N GLN A 111 -11.42 -11.41 1.81
CA GLN A 111 -11.76 -12.50 2.71
C GLN A 111 -12.89 -13.40 2.19
N THR A 112 -13.79 -12.83 1.39
CA THR A 112 -14.95 -13.55 0.85
C THR A 112 -14.58 -14.41 -0.36
N THR A 113 -13.45 -14.13 -1.02
CA THR A 113 -12.94 -15.00 -2.09
C THR A 113 -12.28 -16.25 -1.50
N PRO A 114 -12.92 -17.44 -1.58
CA PRO A 114 -12.25 -18.67 -1.19
C PRO A 114 -11.04 -18.92 -2.10
N LEU A 115 -9.95 -19.40 -1.51
CA LEU A 115 -8.80 -19.91 -2.27
C LEU A 115 -9.26 -21.19 -2.98
N LEU A 116 -9.48 -21.10 -4.29
CA LEU A 116 -9.68 -22.24 -5.18
C LEU A 116 -8.41 -23.10 -5.24
#